data_AF-A0A920I115-F1
#
_entry.id   AF-A0A920I115-F1
#
_cell.length_a   1.000
_cell.length_b   1.000
_cell.length_c   1.000
_cell.angle_alpha   90.00
_cell.angle_beta   90.00
_cell.angle_gamma   90.00
#
_symmetry.space_group_name_H-M   'P 1'
#
loop_
_entity.id
_entity.type
_entity.pdbx_description
1 polymer ?
#
loop_
_entity_poly.entity_id
_entity_poly.type
_entity_poly.pdbx_seq_one_letter_code
_entity_poly.pdbx_strand_id
1 'polypeptide(L)'
;MEVRNGRDRSFDLDKAGFMLVPHTSKLSDFHDDDAIASIYEDEARALVSRITGACRVVIFDHTRRAASDGCGGPRPCVSRQP
;
A
#
# COMPACT_ATOMS: atom_id res chain seq x y z
N MET A 1 -22.76 19.38 3.31
CA MET A 1 -21.83 18.52 4.06
C MET A 1 -20.42 18.98 3.71
N GLU A 2 -19.62 19.36 4.69
CA GLU A 2 -18.27 19.87 4.47
C GLU A 2 -17.27 18.69 4.51
N VAL A 3 -16.46 18.53 3.47
CA VAL A 3 -15.38 17.52 3.42
C VAL A 3 -14.10 18.15 3.95
N ARG A 4 -13.42 17.48 4.90
CA ARG A 4 -12.20 17.98 5.56
C ARG A 4 -10.97 17.16 5.17
N ASN A 5 -9.81 17.81 5.07
CA ASN A 5 -8.55 17.14 4.79
C ASN A 5 -8.07 16.34 6.02
N GLY A 6 -7.92 15.02 5.85
CA GLY A 6 -7.38 14.15 6.90
C GLY A 6 -5.87 14.27 7.08
N ARG A 7 -5.12 14.74 6.07
CA ARG A 7 -3.64 14.80 6.14
C ARG A 7 -3.12 15.81 7.15
N ASP A 8 -3.91 16.82 7.47
CA ASP A 8 -3.54 17.90 8.39
C ASP A 8 -3.85 17.54 9.84
N ARG A 9 -4.20 16.27 10.11
CA ARG A 9 -4.62 15.78 11.43
C ARG A 9 -3.80 14.56 11.84
N SER A 10 -3.57 14.43 13.14
CA SER A 10 -3.00 13.22 13.73
C SER A 10 -4.10 12.20 13.99
N PHE A 11 -3.94 11.01 13.44
CA PHE A 11 -4.78 9.85 13.74
C PHE A 11 -3.94 8.78 14.43
N ASP A 12 -4.49 8.23 15.49
CA ASP A 12 -3.85 7.20 16.31
C ASP A 12 -4.49 5.85 16.02
N LEU A 13 -3.65 4.81 15.92
CA LEU A 13 -4.11 3.48 15.53
C LEU A 13 -5.10 2.89 16.55
N ASP A 14 -4.86 3.06 17.85
CA ASP A 14 -5.70 2.50 18.91
C ASP A 14 -7.05 3.19 19.02
N LYS A 15 -7.11 4.50 18.74
CA LYS A 15 -8.35 5.30 18.86
C LYS A 15 -9.16 5.35 17.58
N ALA A 16 -8.50 5.55 16.45
CA ALA A 16 -9.16 5.75 15.15
C ALA A 16 -9.26 4.47 14.32
N GLY A 17 -8.51 3.42 14.68
CA GLY A 17 -8.39 2.19 13.89
C GLY A 17 -7.51 2.35 12.65
N PHE A 18 -6.88 3.51 12.46
CA PHE A 18 -5.90 3.77 11.40
C PHE A 18 -4.92 4.85 11.84
N MET A 19 -3.75 4.88 11.21
CA MET A 19 -2.76 5.93 11.39
C MET A 19 -2.19 6.38 10.04
N LEU A 20 -1.97 7.68 9.89
CA LEU A 20 -1.27 8.24 8.74
C LEU A 20 0.22 8.39 9.08
N VAL A 21 1.09 7.76 8.29
CA VAL A 21 2.54 7.78 8.54
C VAL A 21 3.26 8.33 7.32
N PRO A 22 4.14 9.33 7.48
CA PRO A 22 5.01 9.76 6.40
C PRO A 22 6.03 8.66 6.11
N HIS A 23 5.90 8.05 4.94
CA HIS A 23 6.79 7.01 4.48
C HIS A 23 7.00 7.14 2.97
N THR A 24 8.27 7.20 2.58
CA THR A 24 8.68 7.26 1.17
C THR A 24 9.23 5.89 0.79
N SER A 25 8.52 5.20 -0.10
CA SER A 25 8.94 3.88 -0.56
C SER A 25 10.20 4.00 -1.42
N LYS A 26 11.09 3.01 -1.30
CA LYS A 26 12.22 2.84 -2.21
C LYS A 26 11.81 2.26 -3.56
N LEU A 27 10.63 1.65 -3.64
CA LEU A 27 10.12 1.09 -4.88
C LEU A 27 9.73 2.24 -5.83
N SER A 28 10.38 2.30 -6.97
CA SER A 28 10.09 3.28 -8.02
C SER A 28 9.02 2.81 -9.00
N ASP A 29 8.94 1.49 -9.25
CA ASP A 29 7.99 0.90 -10.18
C ASP A 29 7.06 -0.10 -9.48
N PHE A 30 5.79 0.29 -9.32
CA PHE A 30 4.73 -0.57 -8.77
C PHE A 30 4.14 -1.53 -9.82
N HIS A 31 4.83 -1.72 -10.95
CA HIS A 31 4.46 -2.68 -11.97
C HIS A 31 5.35 -3.92 -12.09
N ASP A 32 6.53 -3.87 -11.50
CA ASP A 32 7.48 -4.98 -11.44
C ASP A 32 7.16 -5.87 -10.22
N ASP A 33 6.65 -7.07 -10.49
CA ASP A 33 6.25 -8.01 -9.44
C ASP A 33 7.43 -8.51 -8.60
N ASP A 34 8.64 -8.64 -9.18
CA ASP A 34 9.84 -9.04 -8.44
C ASP A 34 10.29 -7.93 -7.48
N ALA A 35 10.19 -6.67 -7.93
CA ALA A 35 10.49 -5.51 -7.12
C ALA A 35 9.45 -5.29 -6.00
N ILE A 36 8.17 -5.61 -6.25
CA ILE A 36 7.12 -5.57 -5.22
C ILE A 36 7.41 -6.61 -4.13
N ALA A 37 7.66 -7.87 -4.53
CA ALA A 37 7.92 -8.95 -3.58
C ALA A 37 9.21 -8.73 -2.77
N SER A 38 10.26 -8.18 -3.39
CA SER A 38 11.55 -8.02 -2.75
C SER A 38 11.69 -6.72 -1.95
N ILE A 39 11.10 -5.61 -2.42
CA ILE A 39 11.32 -4.27 -1.84
C ILE A 39 10.09 -3.84 -1.06
N TYR A 40 8.92 -3.83 -1.70
CA TYR A 40 7.71 -3.27 -1.09
C TYR A 40 7.18 -4.13 0.06
N GLU A 41 7.19 -5.45 -0.07
CA GLU A 41 6.77 -6.34 1.02
C GLU A 41 7.64 -6.18 2.26
N ASP A 42 8.96 -6.18 2.08
CA ASP A 42 9.90 -6.06 3.19
C ASP A 42 9.81 -4.68 3.86
N GLU A 43 9.66 -3.63 3.05
CA GLU A 43 9.45 -2.26 3.53
C GLU A 43 8.15 -2.10 4.31
N ALA A 44 7.04 -2.59 3.77
CA ALA A 44 5.74 -2.56 4.44
C ALA A 44 5.75 -3.40 5.73
N ARG A 45 6.38 -4.58 5.70
CA ARG A 45 6.55 -5.44 6.89
C ARG A 45 7.31 -4.70 7.98
N ALA A 46 8.45 -4.10 7.66
CA ALA A 46 9.25 -3.35 8.61
C ALA A 46 8.50 -2.14 9.18
N LEU A 47 7.75 -1.42 8.34
CA LEU A 47 6.96 -0.26 8.75
C LEU A 47 5.86 -0.66 9.73
N VAL A 48 5.05 -1.67 9.39
CA VAL A 48 3.94 -2.15 10.22
C VAL A 48 4.46 -2.72 11.54
N SER A 49 5.53 -3.53 11.51
CA SER A 49 6.13 -4.08 12.74
C SER A 49 6.62 -2.97 13.67
N ARG A 50 7.27 -1.93 13.13
CA ARG A 50 7.78 -0.80 13.94
C ARG A 50 6.66 0.01 14.58
N ILE A 51 5.56 0.21 13.86
CA ILE A 51 4.42 1.01 14.32
C ILE A 51 3.61 0.25 15.37
N THR A 52 3.29 -1.00 15.08
CA THR A 52 2.35 -1.80 15.88
C THR A 52 3.05 -2.56 17.00
N GLY A 53 4.38 -2.74 16.93
CA GLY A 53 5.12 -3.63 17.82
C GLY A 53 4.78 -5.11 17.62
N ALA A 54 4.13 -5.48 16.51
CA ALA A 54 3.69 -6.84 16.27
C ALA A 54 4.88 -7.82 16.13
N CYS A 55 4.78 -8.96 16.79
CA CYS A 55 5.78 -10.04 16.70
C CYS A 55 5.80 -10.72 15.31
N ARG A 56 4.70 -10.63 14.56
CA ARG A 56 4.55 -11.23 13.23
C ARG A 56 3.66 -10.36 12.35
N VAL A 57 4.15 -10.06 11.15
CA VAL A 57 3.41 -9.34 10.11
C VAL A 57 3.41 -10.19 8.84
N VAL A 58 2.22 -10.43 8.30
CA VAL A 58 2.00 -11.21 7.07
C VAL A 58 1.29 -10.33 6.06
N ILE A 59 1.89 -10.18 4.89
CA ILE A 59 1.28 -9.50 3.74
C ILE A 59 0.70 -10.59 2.86
N PHE A 60 -0.59 -10.51 2.55
CA PHE A 60 -1.32 -11.60 1.87
C PHE A 60 -1.98 -11.17 0.56
N ASP A 61 -2.14 -9.87 0.30
CA ASP A 61 -2.79 -9.38 -0.91
C ASP A 61 -2.11 -8.08 -1.38
N HIS A 62 -1.80 -8.05 -2.68
CA HIS A 62 -1.30 -6.88 -3.38
C HIS A 62 -2.32 -6.43 -4.42
N THR A 63 -3.42 -5.84 -3.97
CA THR A 63 -4.43 -5.30 -4.90
C THR A 63 -3.84 -4.11 -5.68
N ARG A 64 -3.42 -4.36 -6.91
CA ARG A 64 -3.01 -3.34 -7.89
C ARG A 64 -4.25 -2.77 -8.57
N ARG A 65 -4.53 -1.49 -8.34
CA ARG A 65 -5.60 -0.76 -9.04
C ARG A 65 -5.00 -0.01 -10.22
N ALA A 66 -5.07 -0.60 -11.40
CA ALA A 66 -4.88 0.13 -12.64
C ALA A 66 -6.24 0.70 -13.08
N ALA A 67 -6.30 1.98 -13.41
CA ALA A 67 -7.47 2.50 -14.12
C ALA A 67 -7.51 1.80 -15.49
N SER A 68 -8.54 0.99 -15.72
CA SER A 68 -8.90 0.62 -17.09
C SER A 68 -9.57 1.83 -17.74
N ASP A 69 -8.77 2.79 -18.19
CA ASP A 69 -9.25 3.79 -19.14
C ASP A 69 -9.44 3.10 -20.49
N GLY A 70 -10.52 2.33 -20.60
CA GLY A 70 -10.89 1.65 -21.83
C GLY A 70 -9.97 0.50 -22.23
N CYS A 71 -10.59 -0.53 -22.77
CA CYS A 71 -9.89 -1.44 -23.66
C CYS A 71 -9.39 -0.60 -24.86
N GLY A 72 -8.13 -0.16 -24.82
CA GLY A 72 -7.56 0.75 -25.82
C GLY A 72 -6.05 1.00 -25.71
N GLY A 73 -5.41 0.63 -24.59
CA GLY A 73 -3.95 0.57 -24.50
C GLY A 73 -3.40 -0.78 -24.98
N PRO A 74 -2.10 -0.87 -25.37
CA PRO A 74 -1.51 -2.10 -25.92
C PRO A 74 -1.28 -3.21 -24.87
N ARG A 75 -1.93 -3.13 -23.70
CA ARG A 75 -1.52 -3.87 -22.50
C ARG A 75 -2.53 -4.93 -22.09
N PRO A 76 -2.08 -6.18 -21.87
CA PRO A 76 -2.96 -7.24 -21.39
C PRO A 76 -3.40 -6.96 -19.95
N CYS A 77 -4.70 -7.17 -19.69
CA CYS A 77 -5.30 -7.12 -18.37
C CYS A 77 -4.73 -8.25 -17.51
N VAL A 78 -3.84 -7.94 -16.57
CA VAL A 78 -3.33 -8.96 -15.64
C VAL A 78 -4.40 -9.23 -14.57
N SER A 79 -4.83 -10.48 -14.48
CA SER A 79 -5.71 -10.96 -13.43
C SER A 79 -5.01 -10.88 -12.07
N ARG A 80 -5.79 -10.55 -11.04
CA ARG A 80 -5.41 -10.60 -9.62
C ARG A 80 -4.62 -11.89 -9.34
N GLN A 81 -3.38 -11.76 -8.84
CA GLN A 81 -2.62 -12.92 -8.37
C GLN A 81 -3.36 -13.59 -7.20
N PRO A 82 -3.33 -14.93 -7.08
CA PRO A 82 -4.08 -15.67 -6.07
C PRO A 82 -3.64 -15.36 -4.62
#